data_AF-A0AAW5B8G6-F1
#
_entry.id   AF-A0AAW5B8G6-F1
#
_cell.length_a   1.000
_cell.length_b   1.000
_cell.length_c   1.000
_cell.angle_alpha   90.00
_cell.angle_beta   90.00
_cell.angle_gamma   90.00
#
_symmetry.space_group_name_H-M   'P 1'
#
loop_
_entity.id
_entity.type
_entity.pdbx_description
1 polymer ?
#
loop_
_entity_poly.entity_id
_entity_poly.type
_entity_poly.pdbx_seq_one_letter_code
_entity_poly.pdbx_strand_id
1 'polypeptide(L)' 'MCALDKLLKRIEFLRKKMTEVALEKGFTNLESVAISQELDRLLNLYDNMKKQSSRKAD' A
#
# COMPACT_ATOMS: atom_id res chain seq x y z
N MET A 1 -13.03 12.79 5.45
CA MET A 1 -12.15 11.66 5.08
C MET A 1 -10.99 11.64 6.05
N CYS A 2 -10.85 10.56 6.82
CA CYS A 2 -9.79 10.41 7.81
C CYS A 2 -8.46 10.07 7.11
N ALA A 3 -7.34 10.23 7.82
CA ALA A 3 -6.01 9.91 7.30
C ALA A 3 -5.90 8.43 6.86
N LEU A 4 -6.58 7.54 7.58
CA LEU A 4 -6.65 6.11 7.27
C LEU A 4 -7.34 5.85 5.91
N ASP A 5 -8.42 6.57 5.59
CA ASP A 5 -9.15 6.43 4.32
C ASP A 5 -8.29 6.87 3.13
N LYS A 6 -7.51 7.95 3.30
CA LYS A 6 -6.60 8.45 2.26
C LYS A 6 -5.50 7.43 1.97
N LEU A 7 -4.99 6.78 3.02
CA LEU A 7 -3.98 5.73 2.91
C LEU A 7 -4.53 4.48 2.21
N LEU A 8 -5.74 4.03 2.58
CA LEU A 8 -6.45 2.94 1.92
C LEU A 8 -6.64 3.20 0.42
N LYS A 9 -7.10 4.38 0.04
CA LYS A 9 -7.25 4.76 -1.38
C LYS A 9 -5.93 4.71 -2.14
N ARG A 10 -4.84 5.13 -1.49
CA ARG A 10 -3.51 5.08 -2.10
C ARG A 10 -3.01 3.65 -2.27
N ILE A 11 -3.25 2.78 -1.30
CA ILE A 11 -2.95 1.35 -1.36
C ILE A 11 -3.72 0.69 -2.51
N GLU A 12 -5.02 0.92 -2.63
CA GLU A 12 -5.82 0.36 -3.72
C GLU A 12 -5.36 0.84 -5.09
N PHE A 13 -5.04 2.13 -5.21
CA PHE A 13 -4.51 2.70 -6.46
C PHE A 13 -3.19 2.02 -6.87
N LEU A 14 -2.25 1.89 -5.94
CA LEU A 14 -0.96 1.25 -6.21
C LEU A 14 -1.09 -0.25 -6.47
N ARG A 15 -2.02 -0.94 -5.81
CA ARG A 15 -2.30 -2.35 -6.09
C ARG A 15 -2.77 -2.58 -7.53
N LYS A 16 -3.67 -1.72 -8.04
CA LYS A 16 -4.12 -1.78 -9.43
C LYS A 16 -2.96 -1.50 -10.39
N LYS A 17 -2.22 -0.42 -10.13
CA LYS A 17 -1.04 -0.06 -10.94
C LYS A 17 0.02 -1.16 -10.95
N MET A 18 0.31 -1.80 -9.81
CA MET A 18 1.26 -2.92 -9.75
C MET A 18 0.82 -4.06 -10.66
N THR A 19 -0.47 -4.41 -10.61
CA THR A 19 -1.04 -5.49 -11.41
C THR A 19 -0.93 -5.16 -12.90
N GLU A 20 -1.29 -3.94 -13.30
CA GLU A 20 -1.17 -3.48 -14.68
C GLU A 20 0.27 -3.56 -15.18
N VAL A 21 1.23 -3.00 -14.43
CA VAL A 21 2.65 -3.00 -14.80
C VAL A 21 3.22 -4.41 -14.80
N ALA A 22 2.81 -5.28 -13.86
CA ALA A 22 3.27 -6.67 -13.82
C ALA A 22 2.71 -7.51 -14.98
N LEU A 23 1.49 -7.25 -15.42
CA LEU A 23 0.90 -7.89 -16.60
C LEU A 23 1.57 -7.41 -17.89
N GLU A 24 1.94 -6.13 -17.98
CA GLU A 24 2.57 -5.55 -19.16
C GLU A 24 4.08 -5.84 -19.25
N LYS A 25 4.80 -5.73 -18.13
CA LYS A 25 6.27 -5.76 -18.08
C LYS A 25 6.87 -6.95 -17.34
N GLY A 26 6.03 -7.73 -16.65
CA GLY A 26 6.43 -8.85 -15.82
C GLY A 26 6.72 -8.44 -14.36
N PHE A 27 6.47 -9.37 -13.43
CA PHE A 27 6.63 -9.13 -11.99
C PHE A 27 8.07 -8.83 -11.54
N THR A 28 9.07 -9.24 -12.32
CA THR A 28 10.49 -8.99 -12.04
C THR A 28 11.01 -7.70 -12.65
N ASN A 29 10.16 -6.95 -13.38
CA ASN A 29 10.54 -5.64 -13.90
C ASN A 29 10.81 -4.68 -12.74
N LEU A 30 11.83 -3.83 -12.89
CA LEU A 30 12.20 -2.81 -11.91
C LEU A 30 11.01 -1.94 -11.49
N GLU A 31 10.10 -1.62 -12.41
CA GLU A 31 8.91 -0.83 -12.11
C GLU A 31 7.91 -1.60 -11.25
N SER A 32 7.64 -2.87 -11.57
CA SER A 32 6.77 -3.74 -10.75
C SER A 32 7.35 -3.93 -9.35
N VAL A 33 8.66 -4.11 -9.24
CA VAL A 33 9.37 -4.25 -7.96
C VAL A 33 9.33 -2.94 -7.16
N ALA A 34 9.53 -1.80 -7.81
CA ALA A 34 9.43 -0.49 -7.14
C ALA A 34 8.02 -0.24 -6.60
N ILE A 35 6.98 -0.55 -7.38
CA ILE A 35 5.59 -0.40 -6.95
C ILE A 35 5.27 -1.38 -5.82
N SER A 36 5.75 -2.63 -5.86
CA SER A 36 5.51 -3.60 -4.79
C SER A 36 6.13 -3.14 -3.47
N GLN A 37 7.35 -2.58 -3.51
CA GLN A 37 8.01 -2.02 -2.33
C GLN A 37 7.26 -0.78 -1.77
N GLU A 38 6.73 0.09 -2.63
CA GLU A 38 5.90 1.22 -2.17
C GLU A 38 4.59 0.72 -1.53
N LEU A 39 3.95 -0.28 -2.13
CA LEU A 39 2.73 -0.89 -1.62
C LEU A 39 2.94 -1.50 -0.23
N ASP A 40 4.03 -2.27 -0.04
CA ASP A 40 4.38 -2.86 1.26
C ASP A 40 4.63 -1.80 2.33
N ARG A 41 5.31 -0.70 1.99
CA ARG A 41 5.53 0.41 2.94
C ARG A 41 4.22 1.04 3.39
N LEU A 42 3.27 1.23 2.47
CA LEU A 42 1.96 1.80 2.80
C LEU A 42 1.09 0.85 3.62
N LEU A 43 1.15 -0.46 3.34
CA LEU A 43 0.47 -1.48 4.15
C LEU A 43 1.02 -1.50 5.58
N ASN A 44 2.34 -1.45 5.74
CA ASN A 44 2.98 -1.36 7.06
C ASN A 44 2.59 -0.08 7.80
N LEU A 45 2.55 1.06 7.10
CA LEU A 45 2.09 2.32 7.68
C LEU A 45 0.63 2.23 8.14
N TYR A 46 -0.24 1.63 7.33
CA TYR A 46 -1.65 1.46 7.64
C TYR A 46 -1.84 0.59 8.88
N ASP A 47 -1.15 -0.54 8.95
CA ASP A 47 -1.22 -1.45 10.09
C ASP A 47 -0.70 -0.79 11.37
N ASN A 48 0.39 -0.01 11.28
CA ASN A 48 0.90 0.78 12.40
C ASN A 48 -0.10 1.84 12.90
N MET A 49 -0.71 2.60 11.98
CA MET A 49 -1.73 3.61 12.32
C MET A 49 -2.97 2.96 12.95
N LYS A 50 -3.40 1.81 12.42
CA LYS A 50 -4.51 1.04 12.97
C LYS A 50 -4.18 0.54 14.37
N LYS A 51 -2.99 -0.03 14.59
CA LYS A 51 -2.51 -0.49 15.91
C LYS A 51 -2.41 0.64 16.93
N GLN A 52 -1.92 1.81 16.54
CA GLN A 52 -1.87 2.99 17.42
C GLN A 52 -3.27 3.51 17.81
N SER A 53 -4.24 3.35 16.91
CA SER A 53 -5.64 3.69 17.19
C SER A 53 -6.30 2.71 18.17
N SER A 54 -5.88 1.44 18.15
CA SER A 54 -6.37 0.39 19.08
C SER A 54 -5.67 0.40 20.44
N ARG A 55 -4.40 0.82 20.53
CA ARG A 55 -3.61 0.85 21.79
C ARG A 55 -3.93 2.02 22.73
N LYS A 56 -4.80 2.96 22.33
CA LYS A 56 -5.22 4.10 23.17
C LYS A 56 -6.41 3.79 24.09
N ALA A 57 -6.82 2.51 24.19
CA ALA A 57 -8.00 2.08 24.93
C ALA A 57 -7.71 1.18 26.16
N ASP A 58 -6.43 1.04 26.57
CA ASP A 58 -6.00 0.37 27.82
C ASP A 58 -5.31 1.37 28.76
#